data_AF-A0A949UEX8-F1
#
_entry.id   AF-A0A949UEX8-F1
#
_cell.length_a   1.000
_cell.length_b   1.000
_cell.length_c   1.000
_cell.angle_alpha   90.00
_cell.angle_beta   90.00
_cell.angle_gamma   90.00
#
_symmetry.space_group_name_H-M   'P 1'
#
loop_
_entity.id
_entity.type
_entity.pdbx_description
1 polymer ?
#
loop_
_entity_poly.entity_id
_entity_poly.type
_entity_poly.pdbx_seq_one_letter_code
_entity_poly.pdbx_strand_id
1 'polypeptide(L)'
;ESRFPGKWAFFGFDDKDTAKMVPKEAVCYSCHEQHGAVGTTFVQFYPTLIGIAKQKGTLSSAYLKEEAAASGKEHPKSAHQ
;
A
#
# COMPACT_ATOMS: atom_id res chain seq x y z
N GLU A 1 5.35 13.76 14.61
CA GLU A 1 4.45 14.42 13.62
C GLU A 1 4.88 15.79 13.09
N SER A 2 5.51 16.71 13.82
CA SER A 2 5.76 18.07 13.28
C SER A 2 6.64 18.10 12.01
N ARG A 3 7.54 17.13 11.85
CA ARG A 3 8.40 17.01 10.67
C ARG A 3 7.67 16.43 9.45
N PHE A 4 6.68 15.56 9.65
CA PHE A 4 5.91 14.91 8.58
C PHE A 4 4.42 14.91 8.96
N PRO A 5 3.66 15.97 8.62
CA PRO A 5 2.28 16.14 9.07
C PRO A 5 1.33 14.99 8.71
N GLY A 6 1.65 14.22 7.67
CA GLY A 6 0.90 13.03 7.23
C GLY A 6 1.39 11.70 7.83
N LYS A 7 2.18 11.71 8.91
CA LYS A 7 2.77 10.53 9.58
C LYS A 7 3.77 9.69 8.78
N TRP A 8 3.76 9.85 7.46
CA TRP A 8 4.63 9.16 6.51
C TRP A 8 5.39 10.15 5.64
N ALA A 9 6.59 9.74 5.22
CA ALA A 9 7.38 10.41 4.21
C ALA A 9 8.09 9.35 3.37
N PHE A 10 8.04 9.50 2.05
CA PHE A 10 8.76 8.63 1.12
C PHE A 10 10.10 9.26 0.77
N PHE A 11 11.11 8.42 0.58
CA PHE A 11 12.47 8.83 0.24
C PHE A 11 12.96 7.94 -0.91
N GLY A 12 13.30 8.55 -2.04
CA GLY A 12 13.97 7.88 -3.14
C GLY A 12 15.47 8.01 -2.97
N PHE A 13 16.18 6.89 -2.97
CA PHE A 13 17.63 6.85 -3.01
C PHE A 13 18.01 6.45 -4.43
N ASP A 14 18.64 7.37 -5.15
CA ASP A 14 19.37 7.05 -6.38
C ASP A 14 20.73 6.44 -5.98
N ASP A 15 21.79 6.63 -6.77
CA ASP A 15 23.15 6.19 -6.45
C ASP A 15 23.86 7.09 -5.40
N LYS A 16 23.12 7.56 -4.38
CA LYS A 16 23.62 8.48 -3.35
C LYS A 16 23.30 8.00 -1.94
N ASP A 17 24.20 8.31 -1.02
CA ASP A 17 24.07 7.95 0.40
C ASP A 17 22.99 8.74 1.16
N THR A 18 22.42 9.77 0.54
CA THR A 18 21.38 10.61 1.15
C THR A 18 20.21 10.82 0.19
N ALA A 19 19.00 10.87 0.75
CA ALA A 19 17.77 11.10 0.00
C ALA A 19 17.08 12.39 0.42
N LYS A 20 16.38 12.99 -0.55
CA LYS A 20 15.39 14.04 -0.27
C LYS A 20 14.02 13.39 -0.11
N MET A 21 13.20 14.01 0.72
CA MET A 21 11.80 13.60 0.84
C MET A 21 11.10 13.81 -0.50
N VAL A 22 10.36 12.81 -0.95
CA VAL A 22 9.48 12.90 -2.11
C VAL A 22 8.39 13.97 -1.82
N PRO A 23 8.14 14.90 -2.76
CA PRO A 23 7.07 15.90 -2.63
C PRO A 23 5.72 15.26 -2.34
N LYS A 24 4.90 15.89 -1.50
CA LYS A 24 3.64 15.32 -1.02
C LYS A 24 2.60 15.14 -2.12
N GLU A 25 2.73 15.91 -3.18
CA GLU A 25 1.88 15.94 -4.36
C GLU A 25 2.25 14.82 -5.36
N ALA A 26 3.36 14.11 -5.12
CA ALA A 26 3.78 13.01 -5.98
C ALA A 26 2.83 11.81 -5.84
N VAL A 27 2.68 11.07 -6.94
CA VAL A 27 1.81 9.89 -7.05
C VAL A 27 2.11 8.80 -6.00
N CYS A 28 3.33 8.77 -5.45
CA CYS A 28 3.71 7.85 -4.38
C CYS A 28 2.72 7.91 -3.20
N TYR A 29 2.29 9.10 -2.79
CA TYR A 29 1.39 9.25 -1.65
C TYR A 29 -0.03 8.78 -1.97
N SER A 30 -0.61 9.25 -3.08
CA SER A 30 -1.98 8.87 -3.46
C SER A 30 -2.10 7.40 -3.82
N CYS A 31 -1.14 6.83 -4.54
CA CYS A 31 -1.12 5.42 -4.90
C CYS A 31 -1.05 4.52 -3.65
N HIS A 32 -0.15 4.83 -2.71
CA HIS A 32 -0.03 4.04 -1.49
C HIS A 32 -1.24 4.18 -0.55
N GLU A 33 -1.87 5.36 -0.49
CA GLU A 33 -3.10 5.58 0.30
C GLU A 33 -4.29 4.84 -0.29
N GLN A 34 -4.41 4.83 -1.63
CA GLN A 34 -5.53 4.20 -2.32
C GLN A 34 -5.43 2.68 -2.36
N HIS A 35 -4.23 2.13 -2.52
CA HIS A 35 -4.05 0.70 -2.80
C HIS A 35 -3.35 -0.07 -1.67
N GLY A 36 -2.85 0.62 -0.64
CA GLY A 36 -2.24 -0.03 0.53
C GLY A 36 -3.29 -0.74 1.38
N ALA A 37 -3.07 -2.02 1.70
CA ALA A 37 -3.95 -2.76 2.60
C ALA A 37 -3.95 -2.24 4.04
N VAL A 38 -2.90 -1.56 4.50
CA VAL A 38 -2.87 -0.96 5.85
C VAL A 38 -2.16 0.41 5.77
N GLY A 39 -2.87 1.49 6.08
CA GLY A 39 -2.32 2.85 5.94
C GLY A 39 -1.81 3.09 4.52
N THR A 40 -0.54 3.48 4.39
CA THR A 40 0.16 3.66 3.10
C THR A 40 1.08 2.48 2.75
N THR A 41 0.80 1.28 3.28
CA THR A 41 1.66 0.10 3.12
C THR A 41 0.91 -1.03 2.41
N PHE A 42 1.59 -1.68 1.45
CA PHE A 42 1.04 -2.77 0.65
C PHE A 42 1.11 -4.13 1.39
N VAL A 43 0.49 -4.20 2.57
CA VAL A 43 0.51 -5.39 3.44
C VAL A 43 -0.04 -6.66 2.74
N GLN A 44 -0.90 -6.53 1.74
CA GLN A 44 -1.43 -7.65 0.96
C GLN A 44 -0.35 -8.50 0.27
N PHE A 45 0.85 -7.95 0.02
CA PHE A 45 1.96 -8.67 -0.59
C PHE A 45 2.96 -9.25 0.43
N TYR A 46 2.68 -9.12 1.73
CA TYR A 46 3.49 -9.67 2.81
C TYR A 46 2.68 -10.78 3.52
N PRO A 47 2.88 -12.07 3.17
CA PRO A 47 2.03 -13.18 3.63
C PRO A 47 1.87 -13.27 5.15
N THR A 48 2.94 -13.00 5.90
CA THR A 48 2.88 -12.98 7.36
C THR A 48 2.06 -11.80 7.90
N LEU A 49 2.20 -10.61 7.31
CA LEU A 49 1.58 -9.39 7.82
C LEU A 49 0.11 -9.28 7.46
N ILE A 50 -0.32 -9.79 6.30
CA ILE A 50 -1.74 -9.75 5.90
C ILE A 50 -2.62 -10.57 6.84
N GLY A 51 -2.12 -11.71 7.34
CA GLY A 51 -2.80 -12.50 8.37
C GLY A 51 -3.00 -11.71 9.67
N ILE A 52 -1.96 -11.02 10.12
CA ILE A 52 -1.99 -10.20 11.34
C ILE A 52 -2.94 -9.00 11.16
N ALA A 53 -2.90 -8.33 10.00
CA ALA A 53 -3.77 -7.19 9.70
C ALA A 53 -5.25 -7.57 9.74
N LYS A 54 -5.60 -8.76 9.23
CA LYS A 54 -6.97 -9.32 9.34
C LYS A 54 -7.36 -9.55 10.80
N GLN A 55 -6.50 -10.21 11.58
CA GLN A 55 -6.77 -10.48 13.00
C GLN A 55 -6.94 -9.20 13.83
N LYS A 56 -6.21 -8.14 13.49
CA LYS A 56 -6.25 -6.84 14.18
C LYS A 56 -7.30 -5.88 13.61
N GLY A 57 -7.97 -6.21 12.52
CA GLY A 57 -8.96 -5.34 11.89
C GLY A 57 -8.37 -4.04 11.34
N THR A 58 -7.12 -4.05 10.87
CA THR A 58 -6.41 -2.84 10.39
C THR A 58 -6.47 -2.65 8.88
N LEU A 59 -7.22 -3.49 8.16
CA LEU A 59 -7.34 -3.37 6.72
C LEU A 59 -8.00 -2.05 6.31
N SER A 60 -7.44 -1.37 5.31
CA SER A 60 -7.96 -0.11 4.81
C SER A 60 -9.30 -0.32 4.11
N SER A 61 -10.20 0.66 4.23
CA SER A 61 -11.49 0.62 3.55
C SER A 61 -11.35 0.62 2.03
N ALA A 62 -10.28 1.23 1.50
CA ALA A 62 -10.00 1.24 0.06
C ALA A 62 -9.64 -0.16 -0.43
N TYR A 63 -8.71 -0.85 0.25
CA TYR A 63 -8.35 -2.23 -0.07
C TYR A 63 -9.55 -3.18 0.02
N LEU A 64 -10.39 -3.08 1.07
CA LEU A 64 -11.59 -3.93 1.20
C LEU A 64 -12.58 -3.74 0.04
N LYS A 65 -12.72 -2.51 -0.47
CA LYS A 65 -13.57 -2.23 -1.65
C LYS A 65 -12.96 -2.84 -2.92
N GLU A 66 -11.65 -2.71 -3.11
CA GLU A 66 -10.95 -3.27 -4.27
C GLU A 66 -11.00 -4.80 -4.28
N GLU A 67 -10.77 -5.45 -3.14
CA GLU A 67 -10.89 -6.91 -2.99
C GLU A 67 -12.32 -7.41 -3.28
N ALA A 68 -13.34 -6.69 -2.82
CA ALA A 68 -14.73 -7.01 -3.12
C ALA A 68 -15.03 -6.89 -4.62
N ALA A 69 -14.51 -5.83 -5.27
CA ALA A 69 -14.65 -5.62 -6.70
C ALA A 69 -13.86 -6.66 -7.53
N ALA A 70 -12.70 -7.09 -7.06
CA ALA A 70 -11.87 -8.11 -7.68
C ALA A 70 -12.49 -9.50 -7.54
N SER A 71 -13.07 -9.82 -6.38
CA SER A 71 -13.72 -11.12 -6.14
C SER A 71 -15.01 -11.30 -6.95
N GLY A 72 -15.69 -10.21 -7.31
CA GLY A 72 -16.85 -10.23 -8.21
C GLY A 72 -16.49 -10.34 -9.70
N LYS A 73 -15.21 -10.23 -10.05
CA LYS A 73 -14.68 -10.46 -11.40
C LYS A 73 -13.91 -11.76 -11.36
N GLU A 74 -14.53 -12.88 -11.74
CA GLU A 74 -13.84 -14.18 -11.81
C GLU A 74 -12.49 -14.01 -12.54
N HIS A 75 -11.41 -14.31 -11.83
CA HIS A 75 -10.07 -14.38 -12.41
C HIS A 75 -10.11 -15.56 -13.40
N PRO A 76 -9.97 -15.37 -14.73
CA PRO A 76 -9.69 -16.51 -15.58
C PRO A 76 -8.40 -17.12 -15.03
N LYS A 77 -8.47 -18.36 -14.56
CA LYS A 77 -7.27 -19.14 -14.22
C LYS A 77 -6.36 -19.04 -15.44
N SER A 78 -5.30 -18.25 -15.34
CA SER A 78 -4.24 -18.24 -16.34
C SER A 78 -3.65 -19.65 -16.30
N ALA A 79 -4.07 -20.46 -17.27
CA ALA A 79 -3.46 -21.74 -17.55
C ALA A 79 -1.97 -21.46 -17.75
N HIS A 80 -1.14 -21.93 -16.82
CA HIS A 80 0.27 -22.15 -17.10
C HIS A 80 0.33 -23.14 -18.26
N GLN A 81 0.68 -22.62 -19.43
CA GLN A 81 1.31 -23.36 -20.52
C GLN A 81 2.74 -22.86 -20.60
#